data_AF-A0A953QGE7-F1
#
_entry.id   AF-A0A953QGE7-F1
#
_cell.length_a   1.000
_cell.length_b   1.000
_cell.length_c   1.000
_cell.angle_alpha   90.00
_cell.angle_beta   90.00
_cell.angle_gamma   90.00
#
_symmetry.space_group_name_H-M   'P 1'
#
loop_
_entity.id
_entity.type
_entity.pdbx_description
1 polymer ?
#
loop_
_entity_poly.entity_id
_entity_poly.type
_entity_poly.pdbx_seq_one_letter_code
_entity_poly.pdbx_strand_id
1 'polypeptide(L)'
;VTGHRIAPTRSTCAVVVSSQNANRDWLYYMQQTISAEGFSGFGFSSYYPHTVRAKETKTCTGCHISAAGDNNAWMAQLLMQGTNLVNMMGRYIYVAEGSKGFDAVTVAEHDDPPAVFGSDLQKIAYPADFEKFEKHEREIDEADHHAGNVLDLQFRGEYLYAALGKDGFRVYDIANIDNKNFSEKMNTAPVSPLGQKFYVKTKNATSVGSPSTLAVDPLRNRVPANQEQPIALMYGFLYVTDAEEGLVVVGDPNLKSKTPGVLTLLDGNPANNFLKRALAFNPNGALNGARRITIAGHYAYILADRGLAVVDIENPLAPKITAEVPLNDPRGIAVQFRYAFAVDRDGLKVLDVTSLAQPKLVAGATVPLEDARNLYVARTYAYVAGGKQGLVIVDVEKPEHPKIDQTLGGEIDDTRDVKIGMTAASAFAYLADGKNGMRIVQIFAPEDNPNYLGFSPRPTPKLIATYKTKGPALAISKGIDRDRAVDESGNQLAVFNRRGSRPFNKQEMEKMYLHDGKLYTVTDQPPGPPK
;
A
#
# COMPACT_ATOMS: atom_id res chain seq x y z
N VAL A 1 -0.87 34.19 -1.69
CA VAL A 1 0.58 34.43 -1.95
C VAL A 1 1.03 33.87 -3.30
N THR A 2 0.49 32.76 -3.82
CA THR A 2 0.88 32.23 -5.16
C THR A 2 -0.11 32.53 -6.30
N GLY A 3 -1.32 33.05 -6.05
CA GLY A 3 -2.26 33.46 -7.12
C GLY A 3 -2.61 32.33 -8.10
N HIS A 4 -2.99 31.15 -7.59
CA HIS A 4 -3.29 29.94 -8.37
C HIS A 4 -2.12 29.38 -9.22
N ARG A 5 -0.88 29.73 -8.88
CA ARG A 5 0.30 29.13 -9.54
C ARG A 5 0.46 27.66 -9.15
N ILE A 6 0.72 26.85 -10.17
CA ILE A 6 1.11 25.44 -10.07
C ILE A 6 2.64 25.40 -9.87
N ALA A 7 3.10 24.55 -8.96
CA ALA A 7 4.53 24.36 -8.73
C ALA A 7 4.85 22.87 -8.53
N PRO A 8 6.02 22.39 -9.00
CA PRO A 8 6.51 21.08 -8.63
C PRO A 8 6.65 20.97 -7.11
N THR A 9 6.36 19.80 -6.59
CA THR A 9 6.45 19.48 -5.16
C THR A 9 7.32 18.25 -4.96
N ARG A 10 7.83 18.09 -3.74
CA ARG A 10 8.48 16.85 -3.30
C ARG A 10 7.98 16.47 -1.92
N SER A 11 8.03 15.18 -1.61
CA SER A 11 7.95 14.74 -0.21
C SER A 11 9.12 15.35 0.55
N THR A 12 8.84 16.13 1.59
CA THR A 12 9.87 16.87 2.35
C THR A 12 10.13 16.31 3.72
N CYS A 13 9.12 15.74 4.35
CA CYS A 13 9.24 15.15 5.68
C CYS A 13 8.35 13.91 5.75
N ALA A 14 8.98 12.75 5.97
CA ALA A 14 8.30 11.61 6.55
C ALA A 14 8.52 11.73 8.06
N VAL A 15 7.54 12.25 8.78
CA VAL A 15 7.64 12.37 10.25
C VAL A 15 7.06 11.11 10.86
N VAL A 16 7.97 10.29 11.37
CA VAL A 16 7.67 9.24 12.33
C VAL A 16 8.31 9.61 13.66
N VAL A 17 7.65 9.28 14.76
CA VAL A 17 8.10 9.66 16.10
C VAL A 17 8.32 8.41 16.92
N SER A 18 9.41 8.41 17.69
CA SER A 18 9.69 7.41 18.70
C SER A 18 9.97 8.13 20.02
N SER A 19 9.62 7.52 21.15
CA SER A 19 9.89 8.11 22.47
C SER A 19 10.29 7.04 23.48
N GLN A 20 11.21 7.40 24.36
CA GLN A 20 11.62 6.59 25.50
C GLN A 20 11.21 7.24 26.82
N ASN A 21 10.98 6.41 27.84
CA ASN A 21 10.84 6.88 29.22
C ASN A 21 12.22 7.06 29.91
N ALA A 22 12.22 7.48 31.18
CA ALA A 22 13.45 7.69 31.95
C ALA A 22 14.29 6.41 32.16
N ASN A 23 13.67 5.24 32.07
CA ASN A 23 14.33 3.93 32.17
C ASN A 23 14.88 3.45 30.81
N ARG A 24 14.74 4.26 29.76
CA ARG A 24 15.09 3.92 28.35
C ARG A 24 14.21 2.81 27.77
N ASP A 25 13.00 2.62 28.30
CA ASP A 25 12.00 1.79 27.65
C ASP A 25 11.33 2.58 26.55
N TRP A 26 11.15 1.96 25.39
CA TRP A 26 10.36 2.54 24.32
C TRP A 26 8.88 2.56 24.69
N LEU A 27 8.29 3.74 24.63
CA LEU A 27 6.85 3.94 24.79
C LEU A 27 6.11 3.68 23.48
N TYR A 28 6.71 4.15 22.38
CA TYR A 28 6.28 3.92 21.00
C TYR A 28 7.48 4.10 20.08
N TYR A 29 7.45 3.41 18.94
CA TYR A 29 8.55 3.36 17.97
C TYR A 29 8.03 3.56 16.55
N MET A 30 8.61 4.52 15.82
CA MET A 30 8.29 4.87 14.43
C MET A 30 6.79 5.10 14.16
N GLN A 31 6.11 5.75 15.09
CA GLN A 31 4.67 5.99 14.98
C GLN A 31 4.34 7.08 13.95
N GLN A 32 3.30 6.84 13.14
CA GLN A 32 2.81 7.80 12.18
C GLN A 32 2.16 9.02 12.87
N THR A 33 2.40 10.21 12.32
CA THR A 33 1.77 11.46 12.76
C THR A 33 0.55 11.82 11.91
N ILE A 34 -0.43 12.52 12.51
CA ILE A 34 -1.64 13.03 11.85
C ILE A 34 -1.71 14.54 12.12
N SER A 35 -1.91 15.35 11.07
CA SER A 35 -2.01 16.80 11.19
C SER A 35 -3.24 17.23 11.99
N ALA A 36 -3.24 18.46 12.52
CA ALA A 36 -4.37 19.02 13.26
C ALA A 36 -5.70 18.95 12.47
N GLU A 37 -5.61 19.04 11.15
CA GLU A 37 -6.75 19.05 10.23
C GLU A 37 -7.16 17.64 9.76
N GLY A 38 -6.39 16.61 10.16
CA GLY A 38 -6.72 15.20 9.93
C GLY A 38 -6.00 14.54 8.76
N PHE A 39 -5.08 15.23 8.07
CA PHE A 39 -4.27 14.60 7.01
C PHE A 39 -3.09 13.83 7.59
N SER A 40 -2.46 12.98 6.76
CA SER A 40 -1.17 12.39 7.11
C SER A 40 -0.15 13.48 7.44
N GLY A 41 0.66 13.24 8.48
CA GLY A 41 1.76 14.11 8.87
C GLY A 41 2.95 14.10 7.91
N PHE A 42 2.92 13.26 6.86
CA PHE A 42 3.87 13.37 5.77
C PHE A 42 3.63 14.65 4.98
N GLY A 43 4.63 15.53 4.99
CA GLY A 43 4.51 16.86 4.41
C GLY A 43 5.12 16.93 3.02
N PHE A 44 4.42 17.65 2.14
CA PHE A 44 4.89 18.00 0.82
C PHE A 44 5.19 19.50 0.73
N SER A 45 6.32 19.85 0.12
CA SER A 45 6.67 21.25 -0.13
C SER A 45 6.78 21.54 -1.61
N SER A 46 6.47 22.78 -1.99
CA SER A 46 6.93 23.30 -3.27
C SER A 46 8.45 23.17 -3.35
N TYR A 47 8.95 22.65 -4.46
CA TYR A 47 10.36 22.45 -4.71
C TYR A 47 10.72 23.03 -6.07
N TYR A 48 11.38 24.18 -6.06
CA TYR A 48 11.91 24.78 -7.28
C TYR A 48 13.28 24.14 -7.55
N PRO A 49 13.50 23.47 -8.68
CA PRO A 49 14.83 22.99 -9.03
C PRO A 49 15.77 24.20 -9.08
N HIS A 50 16.78 24.20 -8.20
CA HIS A 50 17.75 25.30 -8.04
C HIS A 50 18.84 25.29 -9.12
N THR A 51 18.83 24.28 -9.98
CA THR A 51 19.66 24.16 -11.18
C THR A 51 18.80 23.69 -12.34
N VAL A 52 18.63 24.55 -13.34
CA VAL A 52 18.23 24.15 -14.70
C VAL A 52 19.50 23.73 -15.42
N ARG A 53 19.75 22.42 -15.54
CA ARG A 53 20.86 21.94 -16.37
C ARG A 53 20.42 22.00 -17.82
N ALA A 54 21.23 22.60 -18.69
CA ALA A 54 20.91 22.79 -20.10
C ALA A 54 20.70 21.47 -20.89
N LYS A 55 21.08 20.32 -20.33
CA LYS A 55 20.96 18.99 -20.95
C LYS A 55 19.84 18.12 -20.39
N GLU A 56 19.20 18.51 -19.29
CA GLU A 56 18.23 17.69 -18.54
C GLU A 56 16.88 18.40 -18.39
N THR A 57 16.56 19.30 -19.33
CA THR A 57 15.25 19.98 -19.35
C THR A 57 14.14 18.95 -19.50
N LYS A 58 13.12 19.02 -18.63
CA LYS A 58 11.91 18.22 -18.78
C LYS A 58 11.32 18.44 -20.17
N THR A 59 11.12 17.36 -20.90
CA THR A 59 10.51 17.35 -22.22
C THR A 59 8.99 17.18 -22.10
N CYS A 60 8.27 17.13 -23.24
CA CYS A 60 6.82 16.98 -23.26
C CYS A 60 6.38 15.70 -22.52
N THR A 61 7.07 14.58 -22.74
CA THR A 61 6.81 13.29 -22.06
C THR A 61 7.14 13.32 -20.57
N GLY A 62 7.86 14.34 -20.09
CA GLY A 62 8.12 14.57 -18.68
C GLY A 62 6.91 15.11 -17.91
N CYS A 63 5.89 15.62 -18.61
CA CYS A 63 4.69 16.25 -18.04
C CYS A 63 3.36 15.68 -18.57
N HIS A 64 3.38 14.98 -19.71
CA HIS A 64 2.20 14.40 -20.35
C HIS A 64 2.44 12.94 -20.74
N ILE A 65 1.37 12.22 -21.08
CA ILE A 65 1.45 10.81 -21.50
C ILE A 65 2.31 10.68 -22.75
N SER A 66 3.31 9.81 -22.68
CA SER A 66 4.18 9.49 -23.80
C SER A 66 3.40 8.72 -24.86
N ALA A 67 3.54 9.13 -26.12
CA ALA A 67 2.99 8.38 -27.26
C ALA A 67 3.63 6.99 -27.41
N ALA A 68 4.80 6.75 -26.79
CA ALA A 68 5.41 5.43 -26.72
C ALA A 68 4.84 4.54 -25.58
N GLY A 69 3.96 5.10 -24.74
CA GLY A 69 3.27 4.36 -23.68
C GLY A 69 4.16 3.93 -22.51
N ASP A 70 5.33 4.56 -22.33
CA ASP A 70 6.42 4.14 -21.44
C ASP A 70 6.55 4.96 -20.13
N ASN A 71 5.60 5.87 -19.85
CA ASN A 71 5.73 6.80 -18.72
C ASN A 71 4.59 6.74 -17.70
N ASN A 72 3.86 5.63 -17.60
CA ASN A 72 2.74 5.48 -16.65
C ASN A 72 3.17 5.74 -15.20
N ALA A 73 4.25 5.09 -14.75
CA ALA A 73 4.77 5.24 -13.39
C ALA A 73 5.28 6.67 -13.12
N TRP A 74 5.87 7.32 -14.14
CA TRP A 74 6.28 8.72 -14.05
C TRP A 74 5.08 9.64 -13.86
N MET A 75 3.99 9.42 -14.59
CA MET A 75 2.77 10.20 -14.44
C MET A 75 2.10 9.97 -13.08
N ALA A 76 2.14 8.74 -12.55
CA ALA A 76 1.68 8.46 -11.19
C ALA A 76 2.45 9.29 -10.14
N GLN A 77 3.79 9.38 -10.28
CA GLN A 77 4.61 10.23 -9.42
C GLN A 77 4.32 11.72 -9.62
N LEU A 78 4.22 12.17 -10.88
CA LEU A 78 3.96 13.57 -11.23
C LEU A 78 2.64 14.06 -10.63
N LEU A 79 1.59 13.23 -10.68
CA LEU A 79 0.28 13.51 -10.12
C LEU A 79 0.19 13.22 -8.62
N MET A 80 1.29 12.82 -7.97
CA MET A 80 1.39 12.53 -6.54
C MET A 80 0.49 11.39 -6.05
N GLN A 81 0.13 10.47 -6.94
CA GLN A 81 -0.60 9.23 -6.61
C GLN A 81 0.32 8.18 -5.97
N GLY A 82 1.62 8.46 -5.88
CA GLY A 82 2.64 7.56 -5.35
C GLY A 82 3.01 6.46 -6.34
N THR A 83 4.14 5.82 -6.08
CA THR A 83 4.70 4.75 -6.92
C THR A 83 5.00 3.48 -6.13
N ASN A 84 4.61 3.43 -4.85
CA ASN A 84 4.75 2.32 -3.93
C ASN A 84 6.18 1.83 -3.62
N LEU A 85 7.21 2.33 -4.32
CA LEU A 85 8.59 1.90 -4.11
C LEU A 85 9.15 2.42 -2.79
N VAL A 86 8.93 3.70 -2.49
CA VAL A 86 9.49 4.36 -1.30
C VAL A 86 8.63 4.18 -0.05
N ASN A 87 7.77 3.16 -0.04
CA ASN A 87 6.92 2.86 1.09
C ASN A 87 7.75 2.47 2.30
N MET A 88 7.28 2.89 3.47
CA MET A 88 7.97 2.65 4.73
C MET A 88 7.37 1.41 5.39
N MET A 89 8.11 0.31 5.34
CA MET A 89 7.70 -0.95 5.98
C MET A 89 7.94 -0.94 7.49
N GLY A 90 8.96 -0.21 7.95
CA GLY A 90 9.33 -0.12 9.36
C GLY A 90 10.19 -1.30 9.82
N ARG A 91 10.45 -1.38 11.13
CA ARG A 91 11.23 -2.45 11.77
C ARG A 91 10.44 -3.75 11.94
N TYR A 92 9.11 -3.67 12.01
CA TYR A 92 8.22 -4.80 12.25
C TYR A 92 7.40 -5.12 11.01
N ILE A 93 7.55 -6.34 10.49
CA ILE A 93 6.75 -6.84 9.36
C ILE A 93 5.71 -7.81 9.88
N TYR A 94 4.44 -7.48 9.66
CA TYR A 94 3.33 -8.33 10.05
C TYR A 94 3.04 -9.36 8.96
N VAL A 95 3.03 -10.64 9.34
CA VAL A 95 2.86 -11.79 8.44
C VAL A 95 1.70 -12.65 8.91
N ALA A 96 0.70 -12.85 8.06
CA ALA A 96 -0.45 -13.71 8.34
C ALA A 96 -0.07 -15.18 8.15
N GLU A 97 -0.51 -16.06 9.05
CA GLU A 97 -0.10 -17.48 9.07
C GLU A 97 -1.28 -18.46 9.04
N GLY A 98 -2.46 -18.00 8.61
CA GLY A 98 -3.69 -18.79 8.61
C GLY A 98 -4.07 -19.19 10.04
N SER A 99 -4.32 -20.49 10.26
CA SER A 99 -4.77 -21.04 11.54
C SER A 99 -3.75 -20.97 12.68
N LYS A 100 -2.55 -20.44 12.41
CA LYS A 100 -1.54 -20.18 13.44
C LYS A 100 -1.55 -18.73 13.93
N GLY A 101 -2.25 -17.82 13.27
CA GLY A 101 -2.38 -16.43 13.69
C GLY A 101 -1.52 -15.52 12.83
N PHE A 102 -0.72 -14.67 13.45
CA PHE A 102 0.23 -13.83 12.77
C PHE A 102 1.45 -13.51 13.64
N ASP A 103 2.56 -13.20 12.97
CA ASP A 103 3.80 -12.76 13.60
C ASP A 103 4.10 -11.30 13.22
N ALA A 104 4.65 -10.55 14.18
CA ALA A 104 5.31 -9.27 13.98
C ALA A 104 6.83 -9.52 14.00
N VAL A 105 7.42 -9.67 12.82
CA VAL A 105 8.83 -10.06 12.66
C VAL A 105 9.73 -8.83 12.71
N THR A 106 10.75 -8.86 13.56
CA THR A 106 11.77 -7.82 13.63
C THR A 106 12.76 -8.00 12.47
N VAL A 107 12.78 -7.07 11.51
CA VAL A 107 13.55 -7.21 10.26
C VAL A 107 14.75 -6.28 10.13
N ALA A 108 14.96 -5.41 11.10
CA ALA A 108 15.99 -4.39 11.04
C ALA A 108 16.61 -4.12 12.41
N GLU A 109 17.84 -3.59 12.37
CA GLU A 109 18.54 -3.04 13.53
C GLU A 109 17.67 -2.00 14.25
N HIS A 110 17.79 -1.97 15.58
CA HIS A 110 17.03 -1.06 16.42
C HIS A 110 17.51 0.39 16.27
N ASP A 111 18.83 0.55 16.37
CA ASP A 111 19.50 1.85 16.35
C ASP A 111 19.46 2.49 14.96
N ASP A 112 19.62 3.82 14.90
CA ASP A 112 19.73 4.54 13.64
C ASP A 112 21.15 4.41 13.05
N PRO A 113 21.30 4.06 11.75
CA PRO A 113 20.23 3.82 10.78
C PRO A 113 19.59 2.42 10.91
N PRO A 114 18.25 2.28 10.76
CA PRO A 114 17.54 1.00 10.95
C PRO A 114 17.81 0.05 9.77
N ALA A 115 18.99 -0.55 9.75
CA ALA A 115 19.46 -1.37 8.64
C ALA A 115 18.74 -2.73 8.62
N VAL A 116 18.19 -3.11 7.47
CA VAL A 116 17.52 -4.40 7.31
C VAL A 116 18.54 -5.53 7.47
N PHE A 117 18.20 -6.59 8.21
CA PHE A 117 19.10 -7.72 8.44
C PHE A 117 19.53 -8.38 7.12
N GLY A 118 20.82 -8.68 6.99
CA GLY A 118 21.46 -9.24 5.81
C GLY A 118 21.71 -8.24 4.67
N SER A 119 21.34 -6.96 4.83
CA SER A 119 21.52 -5.95 3.78
C SER A 119 22.95 -5.40 3.70
N ASP A 120 23.29 -4.80 2.56
CA ASP A 120 24.57 -4.10 2.41
C ASP A 120 24.71 -2.93 3.38
N LEU A 121 23.60 -2.25 3.72
CA LEU A 121 23.60 -1.19 4.72
C LEU A 121 23.97 -1.73 6.11
N GLN A 122 23.45 -2.90 6.50
CA GLN A 122 23.80 -3.51 7.79
C GLN A 122 25.28 -3.89 7.80
N LYS A 123 25.80 -4.46 6.72
CA LYS A 123 27.23 -4.78 6.59
C LYS A 123 28.15 -3.57 6.79
N ILE A 124 27.73 -2.40 6.31
CA ILE A 124 28.50 -1.17 6.41
C ILE A 124 28.35 -0.51 7.79
N ALA A 125 27.12 -0.39 8.28
CA ALA A 125 26.82 0.35 9.51
C ALA A 125 27.01 -0.48 10.79
N TYR A 126 26.79 -1.80 10.71
CA TYR A 126 26.82 -2.75 11.84
C TYR A 126 27.62 -4.01 11.47
N PRO A 127 28.92 -3.90 11.13
CA PRO A 127 29.70 -5.01 10.58
C PRO A 127 29.77 -6.21 11.53
N ALA A 128 29.87 -5.98 12.85
CA ALA A 128 29.92 -7.05 13.84
C ALA A 128 28.59 -7.82 13.94
N ASP A 129 27.45 -7.13 13.83
CA ASP A 129 26.13 -7.78 13.91
C ASP A 129 25.77 -8.45 12.59
N PHE A 130 26.17 -7.87 11.45
CA PHE A 130 26.11 -8.52 10.15
C PHE A 130 26.90 -9.85 10.15
N GLU A 131 28.13 -9.86 10.66
CA GLU A 131 28.92 -11.11 10.76
C GLU A 131 28.27 -12.16 11.66
N LYS A 132 27.61 -11.75 12.75
CA LYS A 132 26.86 -12.68 13.61
C LYS A 132 25.65 -13.25 12.85
N PHE A 133 24.92 -12.39 12.14
CA PHE A 133 23.76 -12.78 11.35
C PHE A 133 24.14 -13.74 10.22
N GLU A 134 25.27 -13.54 9.54
CA GLU A 134 25.78 -14.48 8.54
C GLU A 134 26.20 -15.82 9.14
N LYS A 135 26.82 -15.83 10.33
CA LYS A 135 27.16 -17.08 11.06
C LYS A 135 25.92 -17.82 11.54
N HIS A 136 24.80 -17.12 11.71
CA HIS A 136 23.48 -17.66 12.03
C HIS A 136 22.65 -17.94 10.76
N GLU A 137 23.33 -18.25 9.65
CA GLU A 137 22.72 -18.67 8.38
C GLU A 137 21.64 -17.72 7.83
N ARG A 138 21.70 -16.43 8.23
CA ARG A 138 20.74 -15.38 7.85
C ARG A 138 19.30 -15.68 8.28
N GLU A 139 19.13 -16.41 9.37
CA GLU A 139 17.84 -16.64 10.01
C GLU A 139 17.48 -15.51 10.99
N ILE A 140 16.24 -15.04 10.94
CA ILE A 140 15.68 -14.10 11.91
C ILE A 140 15.00 -14.91 13.01
N ASP A 141 15.37 -14.66 14.25
CA ASP A 141 14.80 -15.37 15.41
C ASP A 141 13.88 -14.49 16.26
N GLU A 142 13.87 -13.18 16.03
CA GLU A 142 13.10 -12.22 16.81
C GLU A 142 11.77 -11.90 16.14
N ALA A 143 10.67 -12.33 16.78
CA ALA A 143 9.31 -11.96 16.43
C ALA A 143 8.38 -12.06 17.63
N ASP A 144 7.33 -11.26 17.64
CA ASP A 144 6.22 -11.41 18.57
C ASP A 144 5.04 -12.09 17.88
N HIS A 145 4.44 -13.08 18.54
CA HIS A 145 3.40 -13.93 17.95
C HIS A 145 2.05 -13.72 18.60
N HIS A 146 0.99 -13.64 17.79
CA HIS A 146 -0.39 -13.68 18.27
C HIS A 146 -1.17 -14.82 17.60
N ALA A 147 -1.70 -15.74 18.41
CA ALA A 147 -2.45 -16.90 17.93
C ALA A 147 -3.83 -16.51 17.35
N GLY A 148 -4.35 -17.30 16.42
CA GLY A 148 -5.68 -17.12 15.85
C GLY A 148 -5.79 -17.68 14.43
N ASN A 149 -6.82 -17.26 13.71
CA ASN A 149 -6.92 -17.50 12.27
C ASN A 149 -6.79 -16.18 11.53
N VAL A 150 -5.68 -15.90 10.85
CA VAL A 150 -5.50 -14.65 10.08
C VAL A 150 -5.17 -14.98 8.63
N LEU A 151 -6.00 -14.50 7.70
CA LEU A 151 -5.83 -14.75 6.26
C LEU A 151 -5.17 -13.59 5.54
N ASP A 152 -5.48 -12.36 5.97
CA ASP A 152 -5.00 -11.12 5.38
C ASP A 152 -4.96 -10.04 6.47
N LEU A 153 -4.04 -9.10 6.33
CA LEU A 153 -3.82 -8.05 7.32
C LEU A 153 -3.34 -6.75 6.67
N GLN A 154 -3.68 -5.63 7.30
CA GLN A 154 -3.24 -4.30 6.88
C GLN A 154 -2.90 -3.46 8.11
N PHE A 155 -1.75 -2.82 8.06
CA PHE A 155 -1.26 -1.89 9.07
C PHE A 155 -1.67 -0.46 8.71
N ARG A 156 -2.17 0.29 9.71
CA ARG A 156 -2.30 1.75 9.61
C ARG A 156 -2.40 2.37 11.01
N GLY A 157 -1.56 3.38 11.26
CA GLY A 157 -1.48 4.05 12.56
C GLY A 157 -0.91 3.12 13.63
N GLU A 158 -1.64 2.92 14.72
CA GLU A 158 -1.29 2.02 15.83
C GLU A 158 -2.03 0.68 15.77
N TYR A 159 -2.71 0.41 14.65
CA TYR A 159 -3.64 -0.70 14.54
C TYR A 159 -3.30 -1.61 13.37
N LEU A 160 -3.47 -2.91 13.62
CA LEU A 160 -3.44 -3.95 12.61
C LEU A 160 -4.86 -4.45 12.37
N TYR A 161 -5.36 -4.26 11.16
CA TYR A 161 -6.66 -4.71 10.71
C TYR A 161 -6.51 -6.11 10.10
N ALA A 162 -7.36 -7.06 10.48
CA ALA A 162 -7.21 -8.46 10.10
C ALA A 162 -8.52 -9.11 9.67
N ALA A 163 -8.45 -9.85 8.55
CA ALA A 163 -9.51 -10.73 8.09
C ALA A 163 -9.26 -12.16 8.61
N LEU A 164 -10.22 -12.69 9.36
CA LEU A 164 -10.05 -13.93 10.15
C LEU A 164 -10.84 -15.12 9.60
N GLY A 165 -11.24 -15.10 8.32
CA GLY A 165 -12.12 -16.12 7.75
C GLY A 165 -13.45 -16.17 8.52
N LYS A 166 -13.83 -17.36 8.97
CA LYS A 166 -15.09 -17.61 9.71
C LYS A 166 -15.16 -16.91 11.07
N ASP A 167 -14.03 -16.46 11.61
CA ASP A 167 -14.01 -15.69 12.86
C ASP A 167 -14.33 -14.19 12.64
N GLY A 168 -14.50 -13.79 11.38
CA GLY A 168 -14.93 -12.46 10.97
C GLY A 168 -13.79 -11.46 10.85
N PHE A 169 -14.05 -10.21 11.22
CA PHE A 169 -13.08 -9.12 11.14
C PHE A 169 -12.64 -8.67 12.53
N ARG A 170 -11.34 -8.41 12.71
CA ARG A 170 -10.77 -7.93 13.98
C ARG A 170 -9.70 -6.86 13.77
N VAL A 171 -9.54 -6.02 14.77
CA VAL A 171 -8.45 -5.04 14.90
C VAL A 171 -7.62 -5.39 16.12
N TYR A 172 -6.30 -5.29 15.97
CA TYR A 172 -5.33 -5.46 17.04
C TYR A 172 -4.65 -4.13 17.29
N ASP A 173 -4.56 -3.75 18.55
CA ASP A 173 -3.72 -2.63 19.00
C ASP A 173 -2.28 -3.12 19.11
N ILE A 174 -1.41 -2.49 18.32
CA ILE A 174 0.01 -2.86 18.21
C ILE A 174 0.93 -1.71 18.65
N ALA A 175 0.38 -0.70 19.36
CA ALA A 175 1.15 0.46 19.82
C ALA A 175 2.34 0.07 20.71
N ASN A 176 2.20 -1.04 21.44
CA ASN A 176 3.17 -1.53 22.41
C ASN A 176 4.14 -2.59 21.84
N ILE A 177 4.26 -2.72 20.52
CA ILE A 177 5.10 -3.76 19.89
C ILE A 177 6.59 -3.71 20.31
N ASP A 178 7.10 -2.52 20.60
CA ASP A 178 8.48 -2.32 21.06
C ASP A 178 8.57 -2.01 22.57
N ASN A 179 7.44 -2.07 23.29
CA ASN A 179 7.37 -1.73 24.70
C ASN A 179 7.61 -2.96 25.59
N LYS A 180 8.78 -3.02 26.22
CA LYS A 180 9.21 -4.14 27.08
C LYS A 180 8.36 -4.30 28.35
N ASN A 181 7.60 -3.28 28.75
CA ASN A 181 6.74 -3.34 29.93
C ASN A 181 5.42 -4.08 29.69
N PHE A 182 5.13 -4.49 28.44
CA PHE A 182 3.91 -5.20 28.08
C PHE A 182 4.24 -6.63 27.65
N SER A 183 3.66 -7.60 28.34
CA SER A 183 3.82 -9.02 27.99
C SER A 183 3.02 -9.43 26.76
N GLU A 184 1.78 -8.92 26.65
CA GLU A 184 0.95 -9.06 25.44
C GLU A 184 1.05 -7.77 24.64
N LYS A 185 1.85 -7.79 23.58
CA LYS A 185 2.18 -6.59 22.81
C LYS A 185 1.15 -6.27 21.72
N MET A 186 0.33 -7.25 21.34
CA MET A 186 -0.65 -7.15 20.26
C MET A 186 -2.05 -7.39 20.82
N ASN A 187 -2.68 -6.33 21.33
CA ASN A 187 -3.86 -6.46 22.18
C ASN A 187 -5.17 -6.43 21.38
N THR A 188 -6.09 -7.35 21.70
CA THR A 188 -7.47 -7.30 21.18
C THR A 188 -8.37 -6.36 21.98
N ALA A 189 -7.93 -5.96 23.17
CA ALA A 189 -8.69 -5.13 24.09
C ALA A 189 -7.76 -4.48 25.16
N PRO A 190 -6.97 -3.44 24.83
CA PRO A 190 -5.97 -2.84 25.74
C PRO A 190 -6.54 -2.30 27.06
N VAL A 191 -7.75 -1.72 27.06
CA VAL A 191 -8.40 -1.23 28.29
C VAL A 191 -9.23 -2.31 29.00
N SER A 192 -10.29 -2.81 28.35
CA SER A 192 -11.17 -3.87 28.85
C SER A 192 -12.02 -4.47 27.72
N PRO A 193 -12.34 -5.78 27.73
CA PRO A 193 -13.29 -6.37 26.78
C PRO A 193 -14.72 -5.80 26.87
N LEU A 194 -15.09 -5.20 28.01
CA LEU A 194 -16.39 -4.52 28.17
C LEU A 194 -16.35 -3.05 27.71
N GLY A 195 -15.15 -2.45 27.70
CA GLY A 195 -14.94 -1.04 27.40
C GLY A 195 -14.59 -0.73 25.94
N GLN A 196 -14.43 -1.76 25.10
CA GLN A 196 -14.18 -1.60 23.67
C GLN A 196 -14.62 -2.83 22.89
N LYS A 197 -14.76 -2.68 21.57
CA LYS A 197 -15.12 -3.73 20.64
C LYS A 197 -14.32 -3.56 19.35
N PHE A 198 -13.17 -4.21 19.27
CA PHE A 198 -12.29 -4.24 18.10
C PHE A 198 -12.63 -5.36 17.11
N TYR A 199 -13.91 -5.68 16.93
CA TYR A 199 -14.30 -6.70 15.97
C TYR A 199 -15.68 -6.45 15.39
N VAL A 200 -15.89 -6.96 14.18
CA VAL A 200 -17.21 -7.08 13.56
C VAL A 200 -17.40 -8.52 13.13
N LYS A 201 -18.55 -9.10 13.51
CA LYS A 201 -18.92 -10.44 13.05
C LYS A 201 -19.29 -10.36 11.57
N THR A 202 -18.63 -11.19 10.78
CA THR A 202 -18.96 -11.48 9.38
C THR A 202 -18.97 -13.00 9.21
N LYS A 203 -19.43 -13.53 8.06
CA LYS A 203 -19.52 -14.99 7.87
C LYS A 203 -18.19 -15.64 7.50
N ASN A 204 -17.41 -15.02 6.63
CA ASN A 204 -16.13 -15.53 6.14
C ASN A 204 -15.25 -14.40 5.56
N ALA A 205 -14.65 -13.56 6.41
CA ALA A 205 -13.81 -12.44 6.01
C ALA A 205 -12.50 -12.91 5.34
N THR A 206 -12.22 -12.44 4.14
CA THR A 206 -11.08 -12.89 3.32
C THR A 206 -9.97 -11.85 3.17
N SER A 207 -10.31 -10.56 3.12
CA SER A 207 -9.34 -9.47 2.96
C SER A 207 -9.87 -8.18 3.56
N VAL A 208 -8.97 -7.29 3.97
CA VAL A 208 -9.31 -5.95 4.48
C VAL A 208 -8.66 -4.88 3.60
N GLY A 209 -9.46 -3.88 3.23
CA GLY A 209 -9.04 -2.69 2.50
C GLY A 209 -9.42 -1.43 3.27
N SER A 210 -8.43 -0.75 3.82
CA SER A 210 -8.54 0.67 4.14
C SER A 210 -8.23 1.50 2.89
N PRO A 211 -8.92 2.64 2.65
CA PRO A 211 -8.65 3.46 1.45
C PRO A 211 -7.24 4.04 1.36
N SER A 212 -6.49 4.00 2.46
CA SER A 212 -5.08 4.40 2.51
C SER A 212 -4.41 3.78 3.73
N THR A 213 -3.13 3.41 3.58
CA THR A 213 -2.24 3.06 4.71
C THR A 213 -1.86 4.29 5.54
N LEU A 214 -2.08 5.50 5.01
CA LEU A 214 -1.94 6.73 5.74
C LEU A 214 -3.12 6.92 6.70
N ALA A 215 -2.81 7.22 7.96
CA ALA A 215 -3.80 7.69 8.91
C ALA A 215 -4.36 9.05 8.46
N VAL A 216 -5.63 9.05 8.07
CA VAL A 216 -6.37 10.23 7.63
C VAL A 216 -7.73 10.23 8.35
N ASP A 217 -8.07 11.36 8.97
CA ASP A 217 -9.25 11.52 9.82
C ASP A 217 -10.16 12.66 9.29
N PRO A 218 -11.27 12.31 8.60
CA PRO A 218 -12.19 13.30 8.07
C PRO A 218 -13.01 14.06 9.13
N LEU A 219 -13.00 13.64 10.40
CA LEU A 219 -13.84 14.24 11.46
C LEU A 219 -13.09 15.23 12.35
N ARG A 220 -11.77 15.40 12.17
CA ARG A 220 -11.04 16.44 12.91
C ARG A 220 -11.63 17.82 12.63
N ASN A 221 -11.59 18.67 13.65
CA ASN A 221 -12.03 20.04 13.54
C ASN A 221 -11.14 20.79 12.54
N ARG A 222 -11.76 21.36 11.51
CA ARG A 222 -11.05 22.10 10.49
C ARG A 222 -11.11 23.60 10.75
N VAL A 223 -9.99 24.28 10.56
CA VAL A 223 -9.91 25.74 10.67
C VAL A 223 -10.03 26.34 9.27
N PRO A 224 -11.14 27.02 8.91
CA PRO A 224 -11.34 27.56 7.56
C PRO A 224 -10.23 28.52 7.12
N ALA A 225 -9.55 29.16 8.07
CA ALA A 225 -8.40 30.01 7.79
C ALA A 225 -7.26 29.25 7.10
N ASN A 226 -7.10 27.94 7.32
CA ASN A 226 -6.03 27.13 6.72
C ASN A 226 -6.23 26.88 5.22
N GLN A 227 -7.47 27.04 4.72
CA GLN A 227 -7.84 26.83 3.31
C GLN A 227 -7.54 25.42 2.80
N GLU A 228 -7.61 24.43 3.67
CA GLU A 228 -7.37 23.03 3.33
C GLU A 228 -8.62 22.38 2.73
N GLN A 229 -8.42 21.35 1.90
CA GLN A 229 -9.52 20.63 1.28
C GLN A 229 -10.27 19.77 2.29
N PRO A 230 -11.54 19.45 2.03
CA PRO A 230 -12.20 18.44 2.82
C PRO A 230 -11.63 17.05 2.57
N ILE A 231 -11.42 16.29 3.64
CA ILE A 231 -11.14 14.86 3.57
C ILE A 231 -12.45 14.12 3.31
N ALA A 232 -12.44 13.20 2.35
CA ALA A 232 -13.60 12.37 2.02
C ALA A 232 -13.98 11.44 3.19
N LEU A 233 -15.28 11.31 3.45
CA LEU A 233 -15.78 10.52 4.58
C LEU A 233 -15.43 9.02 4.47
N MET A 234 -15.24 8.52 3.25
CA MET A 234 -14.86 7.12 2.99
C MET A 234 -13.58 6.68 3.72
N TYR A 235 -12.63 7.58 3.98
CA TYR A 235 -11.41 7.30 4.76
C TYR A 235 -11.68 6.92 6.21
N GLY A 236 -12.84 7.33 6.72
CA GLY A 236 -13.31 6.96 8.03
C GLY A 236 -13.80 5.51 8.13
N PHE A 237 -14.03 4.81 7.03
CA PHE A 237 -14.57 3.45 7.02
C PHE A 237 -13.49 2.41 6.72
N LEU A 238 -13.79 1.14 7.01
CA LEU A 238 -13.04 0.01 6.47
C LEU A 238 -13.93 -0.85 5.60
N TYR A 239 -13.32 -1.48 4.61
CA TYR A 239 -13.99 -2.32 3.62
C TYR A 239 -13.41 -3.71 3.75
N VAL A 240 -14.25 -4.69 4.07
CA VAL A 240 -13.84 -6.08 4.26
C VAL A 240 -14.50 -6.91 3.18
N THR A 241 -13.73 -7.69 2.44
CA THR A 241 -14.31 -8.71 1.57
C THR A 241 -14.66 -9.93 2.40
N ASP A 242 -15.82 -10.48 2.13
CA ASP A 242 -16.34 -11.68 2.77
C ASP A 242 -16.80 -12.64 1.67
N ALA A 243 -16.34 -13.89 1.72
CA ALA A 243 -16.61 -14.86 0.66
C ALA A 243 -18.10 -15.19 0.51
N GLU A 244 -18.92 -14.97 1.55
CA GLU A 244 -20.36 -15.23 1.53
C GLU A 244 -21.18 -13.94 1.46
N GLU A 245 -20.74 -12.88 2.17
CA GLU A 245 -21.49 -11.63 2.30
C GLU A 245 -21.10 -10.55 1.28
N GLY A 246 -20.05 -10.77 0.48
CA GLY A 246 -19.54 -9.81 -0.49
C GLY A 246 -18.74 -8.69 0.17
N LEU A 247 -19.14 -7.44 -0.04
CA LEU A 247 -18.49 -6.29 0.59
C LEU A 247 -19.15 -5.97 1.93
N VAL A 248 -18.43 -6.14 3.04
CA VAL A 248 -18.85 -5.67 4.37
C VAL A 248 -18.22 -4.32 4.66
N VAL A 249 -19.05 -3.33 5.00
CA VAL A 249 -18.59 -1.99 5.39
C VAL A 249 -18.58 -1.89 6.91
N VAL A 250 -17.41 -1.61 7.48
CA VAL A 250 -17.19 -1.42 8.91
C VAL A 250 -17.26 0.08 9.22
N GLY A 251 -18.23 0.44 10.07
CA GLY A 251 -18.59 1.80 10.42
C GLY A 251 -19.99 1.86 11.04
N ASP A 252 -20.43 3.06 11.40
CA ASP A 252 -21.77 3.32 11.90
C ASP A 252 -22.77 3.37 10.72
N PRO A 253 -23.92 2.67 10.80
CA PRO A 253 -24.98 2.79 9.79
C PRO A 253 -25.66 4.17 9.77
N ASN A 254 -25.33 5.08 10.69
CA ASN A 254 -25.79 6.46 10.69
C ASN A 254 -24.63 7.44 10.45
N LEU A 255 -24.54 8.02 9.25
CA LEU A 255 -23.51 9.02 8.91
C LEU A 255 -23.56 10.29 9.79
N LYS A 256 -24.69 10.56 10.46
CA LYS A 256 -24.84 11.68 11.40
C LYS A 256 -24.39 11.33 12.82
N SER A 257 -23.94 10.09 13.06
CA SER A 257 -23.30 9.71 14.32
C SER A 257 -22.11 10.63 14.61
N LYS A 258 -21.69 10.73 15.87
CA LYS A 258 -20.44 11.44 16.21
C LYS A 258 -19.20 10.70 15.70
N THR A 259 -19.35 9.38 15.47
CA THR A 259 -18.28 8.48 15.02
C THR A 259 -18.82 7.59 13.90
N PRO A 260 -19.12 8.14 12.70
CA PRO A 260 -19.72 7.41 11.58
C PRO A 260 -18.86 6.27 11.05
N GLY A 261 -17.56 6.25 11.30
CA GLY A 261 -16.63 5.23 10.82
C GLY A 261 -15.86 4.52 11.94
N VAL A 262 -14.68 3.99 11.62
CA VAL A 262 -13.70 3.40 12.56
C VAL A 262 -12.72 4.42 13.14
N LEU A 263 -13.08 5.71 13.08
CA LEU A 263 -12.19 6.83 13.41
C LEU A 263 -11.87 6.98 14.89
N THR A 264 -12.60 6.28 15.75
CA THR A 264 -12.24 6.10 17.17
C THR A 264 -10.84 5.49 17.31
N LEU A 265 -10.37 4.78 16.28
CA LEU A 265 -9.00 4.25 16.21
C LEU A 265 -7.94 5.30 15.84
N LEU A 266 -8.30 6.55 15.57
CA LEU A 266 -7.38 7.61 15.15
C LEU A 266 -7.55 8.92 15.95
N ASP A 267 -8.53 8.96 16.86
CA ASP A 267 -8.86 10.16 17.66
C ASP A 267 -8.09 10.24 18.98
N GLY A 268 -7.35 9.19 19.34
CA GLY A 268 -6.56 9.11 20.58
C GLY A 268 -7.37 8.82 21.84
N ASN A 269 -8.66 8.49 21.72
CA ASN A 269 -9.53 8.16 22.84
C ASN A 269 -9.77 6.64 22.91
N PRO A 270 -9.09 5.89 23.78
CA PRO A 270 -9.26 4.44 23.83
C PRO A 270 -10.63 3.99 24.37
N ALA A 271 -11.40 4.88 25.01
CA ALA A 271 -12.65 4.54 25.70
C ALA A 271 -13.91 4.54 24.81
N ASN A 272 -13.81 4.98 23.54
CA ASN A 272 -14.97 5.06 22.63
C ASN A 272 -14.89 4.04 21.48
N ASN A 273 -13.97 3.08 21.58
CA ASN A 273 -13.61 2.16 20.53
C ASN A 273 -14.62 1.02 20.32
N PHE A 274 -15.78 1.33 19.75
CA PHE A 274 -16.85 0.36 19.52
C PHE A 274 -17.16 0.20 18.03
N LEU A 275 -16.44 -0.72 17.38
CA LEU A 275 -16.62 -0.97 15.96
C LEU A 275 -18.02 -1.53 15.66
N LYS A 276 -18.63 -0.97 14.61
CA LYS A 276 -19.96 -1.31 14.14
C LYS A 276 -19.90 -1.85 12.72
N ARG A 277 -20.92 -2.65 12.40
CA ARG A 277 -21.20 -3.10 11.05
C ARG A 277 -22.21 -2.13 10.44
N ALA A 278 -21.83 -1.47 9.35
CA ALA A 278 -22.73 -0.55 8.67
C ALA A 278 -23.68 -1.32 7.74
N LEU A 279 -23.14 -2.16 6.86
CA LEU A 279 -23.90 -2.98 5.92
C LEU A 279 -23.08 -4.16 5.39
N ALA A 280 -23.75 -5.05 4.67
CA ALA A 280 -23.13 -5.94 3.69
C ALA A 280 -23.80 -5.75 2.33
N PHE A 281 -22.98 -5.74 1.27
CA PHE A 281 -23.38 -5.44 -0.09
C PHE A 281 -22.96 -6.59 -1.00
N ASN A 282 -23.95 -7.29 -1.57
CA ASN A 282 -23.74 -8.37 -2.54
C ASN A 282 -24.96 -8.51 -3.46
N PRO A 283 -25.24 -7.50 -4.30
CA PRO A 283 -26.41 -7.54 -5.17
C PRO A 283 -26.29 -8.71 -6.16
N ASN A 284 -27.34 -9.53 -6.26
CA ASN A 284 -27.42 -10.66 -7.20
C ASN A 284 -26.25 -11.67 -7.12
N GLY A 285 -25.56 -11.74 -5.99
CA GLY A 285 -24.40 -12.62 -5.79
C GLY A 285 -23.16 -12.22 -6.59
N ALA A 286 -23.07 -10.96 -7.05
CA ALA A 286 -21.94 -10.47 -7.86
C ALA A 286 -20.60 -10.53 -7.12
N LEU A 287 -20.62 -10.51 -5.79
CA LEU A 287 -19.44 -10.55 -4.92
C LEU A 287 -19.30 -11.90 -4.18
N ASN A 288 -19.96 -12.96 -4.65
CA ASN A 288 -19.74 -14.30 -4.10
C ASN A 288 -18.28 -14.73 -4.29
N GLY A 289 -17.68 -15.31 -3.25
CA GLY A 289 -16.27 -15.69 -3.24
C GLY A 289 -15.30 -14.50 -3.26
N ALA A 290 -15.75 -13.31 -2.82
CA ALA A 290 -14.90 -12.15 -2.69
C ALA A 290 -13.68 -12.48 -1.81
N ARG A 291 -12.48 -12.25 -2.35
CA ARG A 291 -11.22 -12.73 -1.76
C ARG A 291 -10.10 -11.71 -1.65
N ARG A 292 -10.18 -10.62 -2.42
CA ARG A 292 -9.20 -9.52 -2.41
C ARG A 292 -9.90 -8.22 -2.74
N ILE A 293 -9.46 -7.14 -2.10
CA ILE A 293 -9.90 -5.77 -2.38
C ILE A 293 -8.68 -4.86 -2.59
N THR A 294 -8.79 -3.93 -3.53
CA THR A 294 -7.89 -2.78 -3.67
C THR A 294 -8.74 -1.54 -3.90
N ILE A 295 -8.38 -0.44 -3.26
CA ILE A 295 -9.13 0.82 -3.37
C ILE A 295 -8.33 1.78 -4.24
N ALA A 296 -8.94 2.26 -5.32
CA ALA A 296 -8.40 3.27 -6.21
C ALA A 296 -9.40 4.44 -6.29
N GLY A 297 -9.02 5.56 -5.69
CA GLY A 297 -9.94 6.66 -5.44
C GLY A 297 -11.10 6.21 -4.56
N HIS A 298 -12.32 6.48 -5.02
CA HIS A 298 -13.56 6.01 -4.38
C HIS A 298 -14.10 4.71 -5.00
N TYR A 299 -13.29 3.95 -5.72
CA TYR A 299 -13.68 2.66 -6.30
C TYR A 299 -12.95 1.50 -5.61
N ALA A 300 -13.72 0.57 -5.06
CA ALA A 300 -13.23 -0.71 -4.57
C ALA A 300 -13.22 -1.74 -5.71
N TYR A 301 -12.04 -2.20 -6.06
CA TYR A 301 -11.78 -3.27 -7.01
C TYR A 301 -11.74 -4.59 -6.25
N ILE A 302 -12.78 -5.41 -6.41
CA ILE A 302 -12.99 -6.64 -5.64
C ILE A 302 -12.87 -7.84 -6.55
N LEU A 303 -11.97 -8.76 -6.22
CA LEU A 303 -11.84 -10.04 -6.92
C LEU A 303 -12.80 -11.05 -6.28
N ALA A 304 -13.64 -11.65 -7.11
CA ALA A 304 -14.71 -12.59 -6.75
C ALA A 304 -14.76 -13.74 -7.77
N ASP A 305 -15.66 -14.71 -7.55
CA ASP A 305 -15.75 -15.91 -8.40
C ASP A 305 -16.10 -15.59 -9.87
N ARG A 306 -16.83 -14.49 -10.11
CA ARG A 306 -17.22 -14.04 -11.45
C ARG A 306 -16.15 -13.20 -12.16
N GLY A 307 -15.03 -12.89 -11.49
CA GLY A 307 -13.99 -12.01 -12.00
C GLY A 307 -13.74 -10.80 -11.10
N LEU A 308 -13.47 -9.65 -11.72
CA LEU A 308 -13.32 -8.37 -11.04
C LEU A 308 -14.66 -7.63 -11.02
N ALA A 309 -15.13 -7.23 -9.83
CA ALA A 309 -16.22 -6.29 -9.66
C ALA A 309 -15.68 -4.93 -9.20
N VAL A 310 -16.18 -3.85 -9.80
CA VAL A 310 -15.84 -2.47 -9.40
C VAL A 310 -17.02 -1.85 -8.67
N VAL A 311 -16.80 -1.49 -7.41
CA VAL A 311 -17.82 -0.93 -6.52
C VAL A 311 -17.48 0.52 -6.20
N ASP A 312 -18.37 1.44 -6.54
CA ASP A 312 -18.32 2.82 -6.07
C ASP A 312 -18.64 2.85 -4.57
N ILE A 313 -17.74 3.43 -3.79
CA ILE A 313 -17.80 3.59 -2.33
C ILE A 313 -17.74 5.06 -1.89
N GLU A 314 -18.01 6.02 -2.79
CA GLU A 314 -18.05 7.45 -2.44
C GLU A 314 -19.02 7.71 -1.28
N ASN A 315 -20.18 7.06 -1.33
CA ASN A 315 -21.06 6.91 -0.18
C ASN A 315 -20.91 5.50 0.42
N PRO A 316 -20.23 5.35 1.58
CA PRO A 316 -19.99 4.04 2.18
C PRO A 316 -21.27 3.31 2.61
N LEU A 317 -22.41 4.01 2.75
CA LEU A 317 -23.70 3.41 3.08
C LEU A 317 -24.59 3.11 1.87
N ALA A 318 -24.16 3.49 0.66
CA ALA A 318 -24.90 3.24 -0.57
C ALA A 318 -23.97 2.82 -1.71
N PRO A 319 -23.18 1.74 -1.54
CA PRO A 319 -22.27 1.26 -2.56
C PRO A 319 -23.01 0.81 -3.83
N LYS A 320 -22.34 0.91 -4.99
CA LYS A 320 -22.92 0.55 -6.30
C LYS A 320 -21.90 -0.17 -7.18
N ILE A 321 -22.31 -1.26 -7.80
CA ILE A 321 -21.48 -1.90 -8.85
C ILE A 321 -21.52 -1.01 -10.09
N THR A 322 -20.35 -0.70 -10.63
CA THR A 322 -20.17 0.14 -11.83
C THR A 322 -19.65 -0.64 -13.02
N ALA A 323 -18.91 -1.73 -12.77
CA ALA A 323 -18.47 -2.66 -13.80
C ALA A 323 -18.23 -4.06 -13.23
N GLU A 324 -18.33 -5.06 -14.10
CA GLU A 324 -17.87 -6.43 -13.89
C GLU A 324 -16.99 -6.81 -15.08
N VAL A 325 -15.77 -7.28 -14.81
CA VAL A 325 -14.81 -7.71 -15.83
C VAL A 325 -14.50 -9.19 -15.60
N PRO A 326 -14.77 -10.07 -16.59
CA PRO A 326 -14.50 -11.48 -16.44
C PRO A 326 -12.98 -11.72 -16.32
N LEU A 327 -12.60 -12.45 -15.29
CA LEU A 327 -11.25 -12.96 -15.04
C LEU A 327 -11.35 -14.42 -14.59
N ASN A 328 -10.34 -15.23 -14.89
CA ASN A 328 -10.37 -16.67 -14.64
C ASN A 328 -9.72 -17.00 -13.30
N ASP A 329 -10.52 -17.15 -12.23
CA ASP A 329 -10.01 -17.38 -10.87
C ASP A 329 -8.98 -16.30 -10.44
N PRO A 330 -9.37 -15.02 -10.40
CA PRO A 330 -8.46 -13.92 -10.06
C PRO A 330 -8.04 -13.95 -8.59
N ARG A 331 -6.78 -13.62 -8.30
CA ARG A 331 -6.17 -13.79 -6.95
C ARG A 331 -5.51 -12.53 -6.40
N GLY A 332 -4.99 -11.66 -7.27
CA GLY A 332 -4.36 -10.40 -6.89
C GLY A 332 -4.64 -9.29 -7.87
N ILE A 333 -4.68 -8.05 -7.38
CA ILE A 333 -4.83 -6.86 -8.21
C ILE A 333 -4.07 -5.69 -7.58
N ALA A 334 -3.48 -4.84 -8.41
CA ALA A 334 -2.85 -3.59 -8.01
C ALA A 334 -3.16 -2.49 -9.05
N VAL A 335 -3.31 -1.25 -8.61
CA VAL A 335 -3.59 -0.09 -9.47
C VAL A 335 -2.42 0.88 -9.41
N GLN A 336 -2.01 1.38 -10.58
CA GLN A 336 -1.07 2.48 -10.69
C GLN A 336 -1.50 3.39 -11.84
N PHE A 337 -2.03 4.56 -11.49
CA PHE A 337 -2.47 5.57 -12.44
C PHE A 337 -3.45 5.00 -13.49
N ARG A 338 -3.07 4.95 -14.78
CA ARG A 338 -3.97 4.56 -15.88
C ARG A 338 -4.18 3.05 -16.02
N TYR A 339 -3.43 2.23 -15.29
CA TYR A 339 -3.53 0.77 -15.42
C TYR A 339 -3.74 0.07 -14.08
N ALA A 340 -4.53 -1.01 -14.15
CA ALA A 340 -4.58 -2.03 -13.13
C ALA A 340 -3.93 -3.31 -13.67
N PHE A 341 -3.23 -4.00 -12.78
CA PHE A 341 -2.55 -5.25 -13.06
C PHE A 341 -3.22 -6.30 -12.20
N ALA A 342 -3.81 -7.32 -12.81
CA ALA A 342 -4.48 -8.41 -12.12
C ALA A 342 -3.75 -9.72 -12.41
N VAL A 343 -3.67 -10.59 -11.41
CA VAL A 343 -3.22 -11.97 -11.61
C VAL A 343 -4.39 -12.92 -11.44
N ASP A 344 -4.52 -13.82 -12.40
CA ASP A 344 -5.51 -14.89 -12.39
C ASP A 344 -4.87 -16.21 -12.82
N ARG A 345 -5.66 -17.25 -13.06
CA ARG A 345 -5.16 -18.58 -13.42
C ARG A 345 -4.26 -18.57 -14.66
N ASP A 346 -4.47 -17.64 -15.59
CA ASP A 346 -3.74 -17.60 -16.85
C ASP A 346 -2.45 -16.76 -16.76
N GLY A 347 -2.21 -16.08 -15.63
CA GLY A 347 -1.04 -15.25 -15.37
C GLY A 347 -1.40 -13.79 -15.05
N LEU A 348 -0.51 -12.87 -15.41
CA LEU A 348 -0.72 -11.42 -15.22
C LEU A 348 -1.45 -10.84 -16.43
N LYS A 349 -2.52 -10.10 -16.19
CA LYS A 349 -3.33 -9.37 -17.18
C LYS A 349 -3.33 -7.89 -16.85
N VAL A 350 -3.36 -7.05 -17.89
CA VAL A 350 -3.44 -5.60 -17.74
C VAL A 350 -4.82 -5.09 -18.11
N LEU A 351 -5.34 -4.18 -17.30
CA LEU A 351 -6.58 -3.45 -17.53
C LEU A 351 -6.27 -1.96 -17.67
N ASP A 352 -6.82 -1.31 -18.69
CA ASP A 352 -6.90 0.15 -18.76
C ASP A 352 -7.99 0.61 -17.78
N VAL A 353 -7.59 1.46 -16.83
CA VAL A 353 -8.44 2.08 -15.81
C VAL A 353 -8.43 3.60 -15.91
N THR A 354 -8.15 4.14 -17.09
CA THR A 354 -8.32 5.58 -17.39
C THR A 354 -9.71 6.07 -16.96
N SER A 355 -10.72 5.21 -17.09
CA SER A 355 -11.97 5.33 -16.35
C SER A 355 -12.00 4.33 -15.19
N LEU A 356 -11.83 4.81 -13.95
CA LEU A 356 -11.83 3.95 -12.76
C LEU A 356 -13.14 3.19 -12.56
N ALA A 357 -14.26 3.70 -13.08
CA ALA A 357 -15.58 3.06 -12.98
C ALA A 357 -15.79 1.96 -14.03
N GLN A 358 -14.97 1.93 -15.09
CA GLN A 358 -15.14 1.05 -16.25
C GLN A 358 -13.77 0.52 -16.73
N PRO A 359 -13.10 -0.33 -15.93
CA PRO A 359 -11.89 -1.01 -16.36
C PRO A 359 -12.13 -1.83 -17.63
N LYS A 360 -11.13 -1.88 -18.52
CA LYS A 360 -11.17 -2.69 -19.74
C LYS A 360 -9.90 -3.51 -19.87
N LEU A 361 -10.02 -4.81 -20.17
CA LEU A 361 -8.86 -5.63 -20.49
C LEU A 361 -8.13 -5.06 -21.72
N VAL A 362 -6.81 -4.93 -21.61
CA VAL A 362 -5.95 -4.54 -22.73
C VAL A 362 -5.65 -5.79 -23.55
N ALA A 363 -6.09 -5.79 -24.80
CA ALA A 363 -5.92 -6.95 -25.69
C ALA A 363 -4.43 -7.27 -25.92
N GLY A 364 -4.04 -8.51 -25.67
CA GLY A 364 -2.65 -8.98 -25.86
C GLY A 364 -1.69 -8.62 -24.73
N ALA A 365 -2.11 -7.85 -23.72
CA ALA A 365 -1.28 -7.50 -22.57
C ALA A 365 -1.39 -8.55 -21.44
N THR A 366 -1.00 -9.78 -21.77
CA THR A 366 -1.00 -10.93 -20.85
C THR A 366 0.41 -11.51 -20.75
N VAL A 367 0.88 -11.73 -19.53
CA VAL A 367 2.11 -12.47 -19.24
C VAL A 367 1.71 -13.82 -18.63
N PRO A 368 1.87 -14.94 -19.35
CA PRO A 368 1.57 -16.26 -18.83
C PRO A 368 2.43 -16.59 -17.62
N LEU A 369 1.81 -17.03 -16.53
CA LEU A 369 2.48 -17.48 -15.30
C LEU A 369 1.74 -18.72 -14.78
N GLU A 370 2.48 -19.69 -14.24
CA GLU A 370 1.92 -21.00 -13.88
C GLU A 370 1.09 -20.95 -12.59
N ASP A 371 1.54 -20.14 -11.62
CA ASP A 371 0.94 -20.08 -10.28
C ASP A 371 1.02 -18.66 -9.71
N ALA A 372 0.51 -17.67 -10.45
CA ALA A 372 0.40 -16.32 -9.92
C ALA A 372 -0.66 -16.26 -8.81
N ARG A 373 -0.28 -15.72 -7.64
CA ARG A 373 -1.14 -15.71 -6.44
C ARG A 373 -1.42 -14.31 -5.91
N ASN A 374 -0.47 -13.40 -6.02
CA ASN A 374 -0.68 -11.98 -5.77
C ASN A 374 0.37 -11.13 -6.49
N LEU A 375 0.27 -9.81 -6.43
CA LEU A 375 1.28 -8.91 -6.95
C LEU A 375 1.38 -7.58 -6.19
N TYR A 376 2.50 -6.90 -6.40
CA TYR A 376 2.76 -5.55 -5.96
C TYR A 376 3.41 -4.75 -7.09
N VAL A 377 2.87 -3.58 -7.42
CA VAL A 377 3.41 -2.74 -8.50
C VAL A 377 4.17 -1.58 -7.88
N ALA A 378 5.48 -1.52 -8.16
CA ALA A 378 6.35 -0.45 -7.71
C ALA A 378 7.12 0.14 -8.90
N ARG A 379 6.89 1.43 -9.15
CA ARG A 379 7.37 2.16 -10.35
C ARG A 379 7.10 1.35 -11.62
N THR A 380 8.12 1.00 -12.41
CA THR A 380 7.98 0.34 -13.71
C THR A 380 7.99 -1.20 -13.63
N TYR A 381 7.89 -1.79 -12.42
CA TYR A 381 7.90 -3.24 -12.24
C TYR A 381 6.67 -3.71 -11.48
N ALA A 382 6.12 -4.85 -11.91
CA ALA A 382 5.19 -5.65 -11.15
C ALA A 382 5.92 -6.86 -10.56
N TYR A 383 5.91 -6.95 -9.23
CA TYR A 383 6.47 -8.05 -8.46
C TYR A 383 5.34 -9.04 -8.20
N VAL A 384 5.41 -10.23 -8.79
CA VAL A 384 4.36 -11.25 -8.73
C VAL A 384 4.81 -12.38 -7.80
N ALA A 385 3.96 -12.70 -6.83
CA ALA A 385 4.06 -13.92 -6.05
C ALA A 385 3.68 -15.11 -6.94
N GLY A 386 4.69 -15.78 -7.50
CA GLY A 386 4.56 -16.82 -8.52
C GLY A 386 4.45 -18.24 -7.97
N GLY A 387 4.08 -18.42 -6.69
CA GLY A 387 3.97 -19.73 -6.07
C GLY A 387 5.28 -20.52 -6.18
N LYS A 388 5.24 -21.63 -6.93
CA LYS A 388 6.42 -22.48 -7.20
C LYS A 388 7.53 -21.81 -8.00
N GLN A 389 7.20 -20.76 -8.75
CA GLN A 389 8.19 -19.99 -9.50
C GLN A 389 8.95 -18.98 -8.62
N GLY A 390 8.55 -18.83 -7.36
CA GLY A 390 9.11 -17.85 -6.44
C GLY A 390 8.63 -16.42 -6.74
N LEU A 391 9.56 -15.46 -6.72
CA LEU A 391 9.30 -14.07 -7.06
C LEU A 391 9.53 -13.83 -8.55
N VAL A 392 8.46 -13.53 -9.30
CA VAL A 392 8.56 -13.16 -10.72
C VAL A 392 8.53 -11.64 -10.85
N ILE A 393 9.53 -11.06 -11.50
CA ILE A 393 9.63 -9.61 -11.75
C ILE A 393 9.26 -9.34 -13.20
N VAL A 394 8.15 -8.63 -13.40
CA VAL A 394 7.60 -8.28 -14.70
C VAL A 394 7.87 -6.80 -14.97
N ASP A 395 8.53 -6.51 -16.08
CA ASP A 395 8.66 -5.15 -16.61
C ASP A 395 7.30 -4.69 -17.15
N VAL A 396 6.81 -3.59 -16.57
CA VAL A 396 5.55 -2.93 -16.92
C VAL A 396 5.79 -1.45 -17.26
N GLU A 397 7.01 -1.08 -17.67
CA GLU A 397 7.30 0.27 -18.17
C GLU A 397 6.34 0.66 -19.30
N LYS A 398 6.06 -0.29 -20.19
CA LYS A 398 5.00 -0.23 -21.20
C LYS A 398 3.85 -1.18 -20.82
N PRO A 399 2.83 -0.71 -20.08
CA PRO A 399 1.79 -1.59 -19.52
C PRO A 399 0.99 -2.36 -20.57
N GLU A 400 0.88 -1.87 -21.81
CA GLU A 400 0.21 -2.60 -22.90
C GLU A 400 1.08 -3.71 -23.52
N HIS A 401 2.37 -3.75 -23.18
CA HIS A 401 3.34 -4.76 -23.63
C HIS A 401 4.22 -5.26 -22.47
N PRO A 402 3.61 -5.82 -21.41
CA PRO A 402 4.34 -6.31 -20.25
C PRO A 402 5.17 -7.55 -20.60
N LYS A 403 6.31 -7.73 -19.95
CA LYS A 403 7.20 -8.89 -20.16
C LYS A 403 7.92 -9.29 -18.88
N ILE A 404 8.22 -10.57 -18.73
CA ILE A 404 9.08 -11.04 -17.63
C ILE A 404 10.49 -10.46 -17.84
N ASP A 405 11.01 -9.76 -16.83
CA ASP A 405 12.43 -9.34 -16.80
C ASP A 405 13.30 -10.44 -16.22
N GLN A 406 12.88 -10.99 -15.07
CA GLN A 406 13.61 -12.04 -14.36
C GLN A 406 12.72 -12.76 -13.33
N THR A 407 13.18 -13.93 -12.89
CA THR A 407 12.53 -14.74 -11.85
C THR A 407 13.56 -15.15 -10.81
N LEU A 408 13.22 -14.98 -9.52
CA LEU A 408 14.01 -15.48 -8.39
C LEU A 408 13.24 -16.63 -7.73
N GLY A 409 13.69 -17.86 -8.00
CA GLY A 409 13.17 -19.09 -7.39
C GLY A 409 14.24 -19.87 -6.64
N GLY A 410 14.05 -21.18 -6.49
CA GLY A 410 14.98 -22.06 -5.77
C GLY A 410 14.57 -22.21 -4.31
N GLU A 411 15.22 -21.47 -3.41
CA GLU A 411 14.83 -21.43 -1.99
C GLU A 411 13.49 -20.73 -1.75
N ILE A 412 13.02 -19.99 -2.76
CA ILE A 412 11.73 -19.30 -2.79
C ILE A 412 10.81 -20.07 -3.73
N ASP A 413 9.93 -20.92 -3.20
CA ASP A 413 9.13 -21.88 -3.98
C ASP A 413 7.67 -22.06 -3.53
N ASP A 414 7.15 -21.19 -2.64
CA ASP A 414 5.74 -21.17 -2.24
C ASP A 414 5.23 -19.72 -2.03
N THR A 415 5.63 -18.79 -2.90
CA THR A 415 5.35 -17.37 -2.71
C THR A 415 3.86 -17.06 -2.90
N ARG A 416 3.24 -16.55 -1.84
CA ARG A 416 1.80 -16.24 -1.75
C ARG A 416 1.50 -14.75 -1.79
N ASP A 417 2.41 -13.94 -1.26
CA ASP A 417 2.28 -12.49 -1.25
C ASP A 417 3.64 -11.79 -1.30
N VAL A 418 3.65 -10.54 -1.75
CA VAL A 418 4.82 -9.68 -1.84
C VAL A 418 4.46 -8.24 -1.50
N LYS A 419 5.35 -7.54 -0.77
CA LYS A 419 5.30 -6.11 -0.51
C LYS A 419 6.69 -5.50 -0.67
N ILE A 420 6.78 -4.32 -1.27
CA ILE A 420 8.04 -3.60 -1.48
C ILE A 420 8.08 -2.36 -0.60
N GLY A 421 9.26 -2.08 -0.04
CA GLY A 421 9.56 -0.81 0.60
C GLY A 421 11.02 -0.42 0.43
N MET A 422 11.36 0.80 0.84
CA MET A 422 12.74 1.29 0.83
C MET A 422 13.19 1.70 2.22
N THR A 423 14.46 1.38 2.49
CA THR A 423 15.20 1.85 3.65
C THR A 423 16.49 2.49 3.15
N ALA A 424 16.71 3.75 3.53
CA ALA A 424 17.80 4.58 3.00
C ALA A 424 17.82 4.60 1.45
N ALA A 425 18.86 4.05 0.82
CA ALA A 425 19.07 4.05 -0.63
C ALA A 425 18.80 2.68 -1.30
N SER A 426 18.27 1.71 -0.54
CA SER A 426 18.01 0.35 -1.00
C SER A 426 16.52 0.01 -0.97
N ALA A 427 16.09 -0.87 -1.87
CA ALA A 427 14.73 -1.39 -1.90
C ALA A 427 14.70 -2.87 -1.50
N PHE A 428 13.66 -3.27 -0.79
CA PHE A 428 13.49 -4.62 -0.26
C PHE A 428 12.10 -5.15 -0.60
N ALA A 429 12.03 -6.42 -0.98
CA ALA A 429 10.81 -7.18 -1.08
C ALA A 429 10.67 -8.10 0.14
N TYR A 430 9.52 -8.02 0.77
CA TYR A 430 9.11 -8.91 1.85
C TYR A 430 8.11 -9.89 1.24
N LEU A 431 8.40 -11.18 1.37
CA LEU A 431 7.63 -12.25 0.72
C LEU A 431 7.00 -13.16 1.78
N ALA A 432 5.70 -13.42 1.65
CA ALA A 432 5.07 -14.54 2.34
C ALA A 432 5.29 -15.79 1.48
N ASP A 433 6.27 -16.60 1.84
CA ASP A 433 6.71 -17.79 1.09
C ASP A 433 6.12 -19.08 1.66
N GLY A 434 4.85 -19.03 2.07
CA GLY A 434 4.06 -20.19 2.43
C GLY A 434 4.76 -21.11 3.43
N LYS A 435 5.02 -22.34 3.02
CA LYS A 435 5.68 -23.37 3.86
C LYS A 435 7.10 -22.99 4.33
N ASN A 436 7.76 -22.05 3.66
CA ASN A 436 9.13 -21.62 3.99
C ASN A 436 9.17 -20.41 4.95
N GLY A 437 8.01 -19.85 5.29
CA GLY A 437 7.89 -18.67 6.14
C GLY A 437 8.03 -17.35 5.40
N MET A 438 8.58 -16.33 6.05
CA MET A 438 8.82 -15.02 5.43
C MET A 438 10.23 -14.95 4.87
N ARG A 439 10.39 -14.40 3.67
CA ARG A 439 11.68 -14.13 3.03
C ARG A 439 11.87 -12.62 2.83
N ILE A 440 13.10 -12.15 2.95
CA ILE A 440 13.48 -10.77 2.61
C ILE A 440 14.47 -10.80 1.46
N VAL A 441 14.11 -10.14 0.37
CA VAL A 441 14.92 -10.02 -0.85
C VAL A 441 15.34 -8.57 -1.02
N GLN A 442 16.63 -8.31 -1.06
CA GLN A 442 17.14 -7.00 -1.46
C GLN A 442 16.94 -6.85 -2.97
N ILE A 443 16.11 -5.90 -3.40
CA ILE A 443 15.75 -5.67 -4.80
C ILE A 443 16.84 -4.88 -5.51
N PHE A 444 17.43 -3.88 -4.85
CA PHE A 444 18.66 -3.21 -5.29
C PHE A 444 19.29 -2.49 -4.09
N ALA A 445 20.58 -2.23 -4.20
CA ALA A 445 21.35 -1.38 -3.30
C ALA A 445 22.39 -0.56 -4.10
N PRO A 446 22.95 0.52 -3.52
CA PRO A 446 24.01 1.30 -4.15
C PRO A 446 25.20 0.45 -4.61
N GLU A 447 25.57 -0.57 -3.85
CA GLU A 447 26.72 -1.45 -4.08
C GLU A 447 26.54 -2.33 -5.33
N ASP A 448 25.30 -2.71 -5.64
CA ASP A 448 24.98 -3.66 -6.70
C ASP A 448 24.45 -2.99 -7.98
N ASN A 449 23.99 -1.75 -7.88
CA ASN A 449 23.33 -1.06 -8.98
C ASN A 449 23.88 0.36 -9.14
N PRO A 450 24.72 0.64 -10.16
CA PRO A 450 25.27 1.99 -10.37
C PRO A 450 24.20 3.03 -10.69
N ASN A 451 22.99 2.59 -11.10
CA ASN A 451 21.85 3.44 -11.41
C ASN A 451 20.85 3.54 -10.24
N TYR A 452 21.21 3.17 -9.00
CA TYR A 452 20.30 3.17 -7.84
C TYR A 452 19.60 4.52 -7.57
N LEU A 453 20.20 5.64 -8.00
CA LEU A 453 19.60 6.99 -7.91
C LEU A 453 18.62 7.31 -9.04
N GLY A 454 18.51 6.47 -10.05
CA GLY A 454 17.60 6.63 -11.17
C GLY A 454 16.13 6.48 -10.79
N PHE A 455 15.23 6.91 -11.68
CA PHE A 455 13.79 6.73 -11.45
C PHE A 455 13.39 5.26 -11.41
N SER A 456 13.95 4.37 -12.22
CA SER A 456 13.62 2.94 -12.12
C SER A 456 14.88 2.10 -12.30
N PRO A 457 15.72 1.96 -11.26
CA PRO A 457 16.89 1.08 -11.32
C PRO A 457 16.42 -0.35 -11.61
N ARG A 458 17.07 -1.03 -12.56
CA ARG A 458 16.75 -2.44 -12.84
C ARG A 458 17.00 -3.30 -11.59
N PRO A 459 16.05 -4.11 -11.13
CA PRO A 459 16.24 -4.97 -9.97
C PRO A 459 17.43 -5.93 -10.12
N THR A 460 18.16 -6.14 -9.02
CA THR A 460 19.22 -7.13 -8.83
C THR A 460 18.87 -7.95 -7.58
N PRO A 461 17.79 -8.76 -7.63
CA PRO A 461 17.19 -9.37 -6.44
C PRO A 461 18.11 -10.40 -5.79
N LYS A 462 18.32 -10.29 -4.48
CA LYS A 462 19.12 -11.21 -3.66
C LYS A 462 18.37 -11.60 -2.39
N LEU A 463 18.23 -12.89 -2.11
CA LEU A 463 17.71 -13.36 -0.83
C LEU A 463 18.74 -13.05 0.28
N ILE A 464 18.33 -12.26 1.27
CA ILE A 464 19.24 -11.77 2.33
C ILE A 464 18.85 -12.23 3.74
N ALA A 465 17.59 -12.60 3.97
CA ALA A 465 17.13 -13.07 5.28
C ALA A 465 15.90 -13.96 5.18
N THR A 466 15.74 -14.82 6.18
CA THR A 466 14.61 -15.77 6.31
C THR A 466 14.06 -15.74 7.72
N TYR A 467 12.73 -15.77 7.87
CA TYR A 467 12.06 -16.00 9.14
C TYR A 467 11.12 -17.19 9.01
N LYS A 468 11.25 -18.17 9.91
CA LYS A 468 10.40 -19.34 9.92
C LYS A 468 9.14 -19.10 10.75
N THR A 469 8.02 -18.92 10.07
CA THR A 469 6.69 -18.80 10.68
C THR A 469 6.23 -20.12 11.29
N LYS A 470 5.27 -20.06 12.22
CA LYS A 470 4.65 -21.24 12.87
C LYS A 470 3.64 -21.94 11.96
N GLY A 471 2.99 -21.19 11.07
CA GLY A 471 2.10 -21.67 10.01
C GLY A 471 2.61 -21.28 8.62
N PRO A 472 1.89 -21.62 7.54
CA PRO A 472 2.25 -21.15 6.21
C PRO A 472 2.08 -19.63 6.12
N ALA A 473 3.09 -18.89 5.70
CA ALA A 473 3.00 -17.45 5.47
C ALA A 473 2.03 -17.17 4.31
N LEU A 474 0.95 -16.42 4.56
CA LEU A 474 -0.15 -16.17 3.62
C LEU A 474 -0.14 -14.77 3.02
N ALA A 475 0.08 -13.74 3.86
CA ALA A 475 -0.03 -12.35 3.48
C ALA A 475 0.94 -11.48 4.28
N ILE A 476 1.39 -10.38 3.68
CA ILE A 476 2.24 -9.37 4.33
C ILE A 476 1.53 -8.03 4.32
N SER A 477 1.56 -7.37 5.48
CA SER A 477 1.02 -6.03 5.60
C SER A 477 1.73 -5.06 4.68
N LYS A 478 0.96 -4.25 3.95
CA LYS A 478 1.54 -3.13 3.21
C LYS A 478 2.09 -2.09 4.18
N GLY A 479 3.30 -1.60 3.90
CA GLY A 479 3.88 -0.46 4.59
C GLY A 479 3.17 0.86 4.29
N ILE A 480 3.63 1.93 4.94
CA ILE A 480 3.01 3.25 4.86
C ILE A 480 3.38 3.95 3.54
N ASP A 481 2.37 4.46 2.82
CA ASP A 481 2.48 5.10 1.50
C ASP A 481 3.12 6.49 1.56
N ARG A 482 4.45 6.56 1.58
CA ARG A 482 5.21 7.80 1.83
C ARG A 482 5.18 8.81 0.68
N ASP A 483 5.07 8.37 -0.57
CA ASP A 483 5.09 9.25 -1.76
C ASP A 483 3.71 9.59 -2.31
N ARG A 484 2.65 9.31 -1.56
CA ARG A 484 1.27 9.52 -1.98
C ARG A 484 0.64 10.69 -1.24
N ALA A 485 0.21 11.72 -1.98
CA ALA A 485 -0.45 12.91 -1.43
C ALA A 485 -1.91 13.05 -1.86
N VAL A 486 -2.30 12.33 -2.92
CA VAL A 486 -3.65 12.35 -3.47
C VAL A 486 -4.03 10.94 -3.94
N ASP A 487 -5.31 10.60 -3.85
CA ASP A 487 -5.83 9.39 -4.48
C ASP A 487 -6.21 9.61 -5.95
N GLU A 488 -6.66 8.54 -6.61
CA GLU A 488 -7.07 8.57 -8.02
C GLU A 488 -8.35 9.39 -8.26
N SER A 489 -9.12 9.70 -7.21
CA SER A 489 -10.31 10.55 -7.24
C SER A 489 -10.03 12.01 -6.87
N GLY A 490 -8.77 12.40 -6.63
CA GLY A 490 -8.39 13.78 -6.30
C GLY A 490 -8.59 14.16 -4.83
N ASN A 491 -8.79 13.19 -3.94
CA ASN A 491 -8.87 13.41 -2.51
C ASN A 491 -7.46 13.59 -1.94
N GLN A 492 -7.23 14.72 -1.27
CA GLN A 492 -5.98 15.00 -0.59
C GLN A 492 -5.78 14.06 0.62
N LEU A 493 -4.56 13.55 0.78
CA LEU A 493 -4.18 12.61 1.86
C LEU A 493 -3.12 13.18 2.81
N ALA A 494 -2.37 14.18 2.35
CA ALA A 494 -1.16 14.67 3.02
C ALA A 494 -1.17 16.21 3.14
N VAL A 495 -0.44 16.75 4.12
CA VAL A 495 -0.33 18.20 4.31
C VAL A 495 0.68 18.85 3.37
N PHE A 496 0.43 20.13 3.05
CA PHE A 496 1.33 20.94 2.23
C PHE A 496 1.79 22.18 2.99
N ASN A 497 3.04 22.58 2.78
CA ASN A 497 3.71 23.58 3.62
C ASN A 497 3.29 25.05 3.37
N ARG A 498 2.30 25.31 2.52
CA ARG A 498 1.76 26.65 2.26
C ARG A 498 0.26 26.66 2.48
N ARG A 499 -0.23 27.68 3.17
CA ARG A 499 -1.67 27.94 3.35
C ARG A 499 -2.40 27.90 2.01
N GLY A 500 -3.45 27.08 1.93
CA GLY A 500 -4.26 26.88 0.72
C GLY A 500 -3.59 26.10 -0.41
N SER A 501 -2.38 25.56 -0.22
CA SER A 501 -1.77 24.64 -1.18
C SER A 501 -2.34 23.23 -1.00
N ARG A 502 -2.50 22.53 -2.12
CA ARG A 502 -3.13 21.22 -2.21
C ARG A 502 -2.60 20.47 -3.45
N PRO A 503 -2.76 19.14 -3.55
CA PRO A 503 -2.52 18.44 -4.81
C PRO A 503 -3.60 18.83 -5.83
N PHE A 504 -3.44 18.40 -7.09
CA PHE A 504 -4.49 18.54 -8.08
C PHE A 504 -5.75 17.77 -7.67
N ASN A 505 -6.92 18.35 -7.92
CA ASN A 505 -8.17 17.60 -7.86
C ASN A 505 -8.33 16.74 -9.13
N LYS A 506 -9.35 15.88 -9.15
CA LYS A 506 -9.61 14.98 -10.29
C LYS A 506 -9.65 15.69 -11.64
N GLN A 507 -10.42 16.77 -11.76
CA GLN A 507 -10.59 17.48 -13.03
C GLN A 507 -9.28 18.11 -13.52
N GLU A 508 -8.44 18.59 -12.60
CA GLU A 508 -7.12 19.13 -12.94
C GLU A 508 -6.13 18.04 -13.33
N MET A 509 -6.13 16.91 -12.63
CA MET A 509 -5.33 15.74 -13.01
C MET A 509 -5.74 15.23 -14.40
N GLU A 510 -7.04 15.06 -14.65
CA GLU A 510 -7.57 14.59 -15.94
C GLU A 510 -7.13 15.49 -17.09
N LYS A 511 -7.12 16.82 -16.93
CA LYS A 511 -6.63 17.75 -17.96
C LYS A 511 -5.15 17.54 -18.34
N MET A 512 -4.35 16.88 -17.51
CA MET A 512 -2.95 16.58 -17.83
C MET A 512 -2.80 15.44 -18.83
N TYR A 513 -3.80 14.56 -18.96
CA TYR A 513 -3.74 13.35 -19.79
C TYR A 513 -4.99 13.07 -20.64
N LEU A 514 -6.06 13.85 -20.48
CA LEU A 514 -7.30 13.76 -21.25
C LEU A 514 -7.65 15.11 -21.89
N HIS A 515 -7.84 15.10 -23.20
CA HIS A 515 -8.40 16.22 -23.96
C HIS A 515 -9.71 15.74 -24.61
N ASP A 516 -10.82 16.45 -24.36
CA ASP A 516 -12.17 16.09 -24.82
C ASP A 516 -12.56 14.63 -24.48
N GLY A 517 -12.16 14.17 -23.29
CA GLY A 517 -12.42 12.80 -22.81
C GLY A 517 -11.60 11.71 -23.50
N LYS A 518 -10.65 12.07 -24.37
CA LYS A 518 -9.74 11.14 -25.03
C LYS A 518 -8.33 11.28 -24.47
N LEU A 519 -7.61 10.16 -24.44
CA LEU A 519 -6.21 10.15 -24.05
C LEU A 519 -5.41 11.10 -24.94
N TYR A 520 -4.75 12.08 -24.32
CA TYR A 520 -3.85 13.00 -24.97
C TYR A 520 -2.41 12.52 -24.79
N THR A 521 -1.71 12.29 -25.89
CA THR A 521 -0.33 11.80 -25.89
C THR A 521 0.60 12.77 -26.63
N VAL A 522 1.88 12.75 -26.27
CA VAL A 522 2.90 13.63 -26.83
C VAL A 522 4.16 12.87 -27.22
N THR A 523 4.94 13.45 -28.12
CA THR A 523 6.33 13.04 -28.42
C THR A 523 7.29 14.16 -28.03
N ASP A 524 8.55 13.82 -27.75
CA ASP A 524 9.58 14.84 -27.51
C ASP A 524 10.20 15.41 -28.81
N GLN A 525 9.77 14.90 -29.96
CA GLN A 525 10.13 15.49 -31.25
C GLN A 525 9.41 16.84 -31.42
N PRO A 526 10.12 17.90 -31.86
CA PRO A 526 9.47 19.18 -32.13
C PRO A 526 8.41 19.00 -33.23
N PRO A 527 7.26 19.71 -33.16
CA PRO A 527 6.12 19.54 -34.07
C PRO A 527 6.37 20.00 -35.52
N GLY A 528 7.63 20.09 -35.96
CA GLY A 528 8.09 20.67 -37.22
C GLY A 528 8.83 22.00 -37.01
N PRO A 529 9.37 22.60 -38.09
CA PRO A 529 9.97 23.93 -38.01
C PRO A 529 8.92 24.95 -37.51
N PRO A 530 9.32 25.95 -36.71
CA PRO A 530 8.41 27.00 -36.28
C PRO A 530 7.74 27.64 -37.49
N LYS A 531 6.41 27.77 -37.44
CA LYS A 531 5.63 28.48 -38.47
C LYS A 531 5.88 29.97 -38.44
#